data_AF-A0A946B2M2-F1
#
_entry.id   AF-A0A946B2M2-F1
#
_cell.length_a   1.000
_cell.length_b   1.000
_cell.length_c   1.000
_cell.angle_alpha   90.00
_cell.angle_beta   90.00
_cell.angle_gamma   90.00
#
_symmetry.space_group_name_H-M   'P 1'
#
loop_
_entity.id
_entity.type
_entity.pdbx_description
1 polymer ?
#
loop_
_entity_poly.entity_id
_entity_poly.type
_entity_poly.pdbx_seq_one_letter_code
_entity_poly.pdbx_strand_id
1 'polypeptide(L)'
;MASSDRSVGWLRTNQGVAACLVVAMLALLGYLLSQDWVYQQQRDGFRLGFFTMVSALVMLVCVGFTLIGKQKDQATPEMARMRGSDWLRGIAALLTMLVYYVLAWDAHFSQDWVRAILDVIPFTGDFLIWTVVFLTMGMAVLGVRPITSAITAGVIVSFVIFGLFLLIGIDLPQSVIGQLLGTS
;
A
#
# COMPACT_ATOMS: atom_id res chain seq x y z
N MET A 1 18.68 11.54 41.43
CA MET A 1 18.83 10.62 40.28
C MET A 1 18.54 11.42 39.01
N ALA A 2 19.57 11.99 38.41
CA ALA A 2 19.44 12.65 37.11
C ALA A 2 19.42 11.54 36.05
N SER A 3 18.23 11.19 35.54
CA SER A 3 18.13 10.38 34.34
C SER A 3 18.76 11.18 33.21
N SER A 4 19.75 10.60 32.54
CA SER A 4 20.30 11.15 31.31
C SER A 4 19.20 11.14 30.26
N ASP A 5 18.47 12.25 30.15
CA ASP A 5 17.54 12.53 29.07
C ASP A 5 18.35 12.58 27.77
N ARG A 6 18.56 11.41 27.17
CA ARG A 6 18.78 11.35 25.73
C ARG A 6 17.50 11.90 25.14
N SER A 7 17.54 13.15 24.68
CA SER A 7 16.43 13.77 23.98
C SER A 7 15.94 12.79 22.92
N VAL A 8 14.76 12.22 23.12
CA VAL A 8 14.11 11.40 22.11
C VAL A 8 13.94 12.33 20.90
N GLY A 9 14.61 12.00 19.79
CA GLY A 9 14.58 12.87 18.61
C GLY A 9 13.15 13.14 18.19
N TRP A 10 12.83 14.39 17.82
CA TRP A 10 11.46 14.85 17.53
C TRP A 10 10.70 13.96 16.52
N LEU A 11 11.41 13.34 15.58
CA LEU A 11 10.84 12.36 14.63
C LEU A 11 10.34 11.05 15.25
N ARG A 12 10.64 10.78 16.52
CA ARG A 12 10.20 9.59 17.28
C ARG A 12 9.05 9.89 18.23
N THR A 13 8.44 11.08 18.14
CA THR A 13 7.22 11.43 18.87
C THR A 13 6.00 11.28 17.96
N ASN A 14 4.81 11.18 18.56
CA ASN A 14 3.55 11.21 17.83
C ASN A 14 3.46 12.44 16.91
N GLN A 15 3.94 13.59 17.36
CA GLN A 15 3.97 14.82 16.56
C GLN A 15 4.86 14.69 15.32
N GLY A 16 6.06 14.13 15.45
CA GLY A 16 6.98 13.94 14.32
C GLY A 16 6.43 12.98 13.27
N VAL A 17 5.88 11.84 13.71
CA VAL A 17 5.25 10.86 12.81
C VAL A 17 4.00 11.44 12.16
N ALA A 18 3.15 12.12 12.92
CA ALA A 18 1.96 12.78 12.39
C ALA A 18 2.32 13.86 11.37
N ALA A 19 3.39 14.64 11.58
CA ALA A 19 3.84 15.64 10.62
C ALA A 19 4.24 14.99 9.29
N CYS A 20 4.99 13.88 9.34
CA CYS A 20 5.36 13.12 8.15
C CYS A 20 4.11 12.60 7.41
N LEU A 21 3.14 12.04 8.13
CA LEU A 21 1.89 11.55 7.56
C LEU A 21 1.05 12.68 6.96
N VAL A 22 0.98 13.85 7.58
CA VAL A 22 0.30 15.03 7.00
C VAL A 22 0.94 15.42 5.66
N VAL A 23 2.28 15.52 5.61
CA VAL A 23 2.98 15.84 4.36
C VAL A 23 2.69 14.80 3.28
N ALA A 24 2.73 13.51 3.63
CA ALA A 24 2.41 12.42 2.70
C ALA A 24 0.95 12.49 2.20
N MET A 25 -0.01 12.77 3.09
CA MET A 25 -1.43 12.90 2.73
C MET A 25 -1.70 14.14 1.86
N LEU A 26 -1.04 15.27 2.14
CA LEU A 26 -1.13 16.47 1.30
C LEU A 26 -0.54 16.23 -0.08
N ALA A 27 0.59 15.53 -0.17
CA ALA A 27 1.19 15.13 -1.44
C ALA A 27 0.26 14.19 -2.22
N LEU A 28 -0.35 13.21 -1.56
CA LEU A 28 -1.33 12.31 -2.16
C LEU A 28 -2.57 13.05 -2.67
N LEU A 29 -3.11 13.98 -1.89
CA LEU A 29 -4.25 14.80 -2.33
C LEU A 29 -3.88 15.71 -3.50
N GLY A 30 -2.71 16.34 -3.46
CA GLY A 30 -2.20 17.15 -4.56
C GLY A 30 -2.03 16.32 -5.85
N TYR A 31 -1.52 15.09 -5.72
CA TYR A 31 -1.46 14.14 -6.83
C TYR A 31 -2.85 13.77 -7.34
N LEU A 32 -3.78 13.36 -6.48
CA LEU A 32 -5.13 12.97 -6.90
C LEU A 32 -5.87 14.12 -7.59
N LEU A 33 -5.75 15.34 -7.08
CA LEU A 33 -6.40 16.51 -7.66
C LEU A 33 -5.84 16.88 -9.05
N SER A 34 -4.62 16.44 -9.39
CA SER A 34 -4.03 16.64 -10.71
C SER A 34 -4.41 15.54 -11.72
N GLN A 35 -5.11 14.49 -11.29
CA GLN A 35 -5.49 13.38 -12.16
C GLN A 35 -6.89 13.57 -12.74
N ASP A 36 -7.02 13.45 -14.06
CA ASP A 36 -8.30 13.59 -14.75
C ASP A 36 -9.29 12.46 -14.39
N TRP A 37 -8.78 11.24 -14.15
CA TRP A 37 -9.61 10.09 -13.78
C TRP A 37 -10.39 10.32 -12.49
N VAL A 38 -9.88 11.14 -11.58
CA VAL A 38 -10.53 11.45 -10.29
C VAL A 38 -11.87 12.13 -10.50
N TYR A 39 -12.03 12.85 -11.62
CA TYR A 39 -13.24 13.58 -11.96
C TYR A 39 -14.19 12.81 -12.90
N GLN A 40 -13.77 11.66 -13.41
CA GLN A 40 -14.61 10.82 -14.28
C GLN A 40 -15.81 10.28 -13.51
N GLN A 41 -16.98 10.31 -14.15
CA GLN A 41 -18.23 9.89 -13.54
C GLN A 41 -18.47 8.40 -13.81
N GLN A 42 -18.79 7.64 -12.76
CA GLN A 42 -19.19 6.25 -12.84
C GLN A 42 -20.69 6.11 -13.10
N ARG A 43 -21.11 4.89 -13.46
CA ARG A 43 -22.51 4.52 -13.72
C ARG A 43 -23.46 4.88 -12.58
N ASP A 44 -22.97 4.87 -11.34
CA ASP A 44 -23.76 5.20 -10.14
C ASP A 44 -23.87 6.71 -9.89
N GLY A 45 -23.34 7.55 -10.78
CA GLY A 45 -23.39 9.01 -10.69
C GLY A 45 -22.29 9.63 -9.83
N PHE A 46 -21.54 8.83 -9.06
CA PHE A 46 -20.37 9.28 -8.31
C PHE A 46 -19.14 9.47 -9.19
N ARG A 47 -18.21 10.33 -8.77
CA ARG A 47 -16.89 10.42 -9.39
C ARG A 47 -16.02 9.24 -8.95
N LEU A 48 -15.20 8.71 -9.86
CA LEU A 48 -14.34 7.55 -9.63
C LEU A 48 -13.36 7.80 -8.47
N GLY A 49 -12.82 9.02 -8.37
CA GLY A 49 -11.94 9.41 -7.26
C GLY A 49 -12.65 9.87 -5.99
N PHE A 50 -13.99 9.90 -5.94
CA PHE A 50 -14.74 10.44 -4.81
C PHE A 50 -14.40 9.74 -3.48
N PHE A 51 -14.52 8.42 -3.43
CA PHE A 51 -14.25 7.64 -2.21
C PHE A 51 -12.79 7.75 -1.77
N THR A 52 -11.86 7.74 -2.72
CA THR A 52 -10.42 7.87 -2.44
C THR A 52 -10.10 9.25 -1.87
N MET A 53 -10.65 10.33 -2.46
CA MET A 53 -10.47 11.69 -1.96
C MET A 53 -11.06 11.88 -0.57
N VAL A 54 -12.29 11.41 -0.32
CA VAL A 54 -12.92 11.48 1.00
C VAL A 54 -12.10 10.73 2.04
N SER A 55 -11.62 9.53 1.71
CA SER A 55 -10.79 8.73 2.62
C SER A 55 -9.48 9.44 2.96
N ALA A 56 -8.79 9.99 1.95
CA ALA A 56 -7.56 10.75 2.15
C ALA A 56 -7.80 12.02 3.00
N LEU A 57 -8.91 12.73 2.78
CA LEU A 57 -9.30 13.91 3.58
C LEU A 57 -9.60 13.54 5.04
N VAL A 58 -10.37 12.49 5.28
CA VAL A 58 -10.67 12.03 6.65
C VAL A 58 -9.37 11.63 7.37
N MET A 59 -8.49 10.89 6.69
CA MET A 59 -7.19 10.53 7.25
C MET A 59 -6.35 11.78 7.57
N LEU A 60 -6.29 12.76 6.67
CA LEU A 60 -5.59 14.02 6.90
C LEU A 60 -6.11 14.75 8.14
N VAL A 61 -7.43 14.78 8.34
CA VAL A 61 -8.05 15.37 9.54
C VAL A 61 -7.65 14.60 10.80
N CYS A 62 -7.74 13.27 10.79
CA CYS A 62 -7.37 12.42 11.93
C CYS A 62 -5.89 12.61 12.34
N VAL A 63 -5.00 12.61 11.35
CA VAL A 63 -3.57 12.83 11.58
C VAL A 63 -3.30 14.27 12.02
N GLY A 64 -4.03 15.25 11.47
CA GLY A 64 -3.98 16.65 11.89
C GLY A 64 -4.35 16.85 13.36
N PHE A 65 -5.38 16.15 13.87
CA PHE A 65 -5.69 16.16 15.29
C PHE A 65 -4.57 15.59 16.15
N THR A 66 -3.82 14.60 15.65
CA THR A 66 -2.69 14.01 16.36
C THR A 66 -1.53 15.00 16.54
N LEU A 67 -1.36 15.96 15.63
CA LEU A 67 -0.34 17.02 15.76
C LEU A 67 -0.59 17.97 16.93
N ILE A 68 -1.85 18.25 17.23
CA ILE A 68 -2.26 19.26 18.23
C ILE A 68 -2.70 18.60 19.54
N GLY A 69 -2.98 17.30 19.51
CA GLY A 69 -3.51 16.56 20.66
C GLY A 69 -2.61 16.58 21.89
N LYS A 70 -3.22 16.33 23.06
CA LYS A 70 -2.51 16.30 24.35
C LYS A 70 -1.36 15.27 24.40
N GLN A 71 -1.40 14.26 23.54
CA GLN A 71 -0.41 13.18 23.48
C GLN A 71 0.67 13.40 22.39
N LYS A 72 0.76 14.61 21.81
CA LYS A 72 1.67 14.91 20.68
C LYS A 72 3.15 14.66 21.00
N ASP A 73 3.58 14.94 22.23
CA ASP A 73 4.98 14.80 22.65
C ASP A 73 5.30 13.39 23.17
N GLN A 74 4.30 12.51 23.23
CA GLN A 74 4.50 11.15 23.72
C GLN A 74 5.19 10.31 22.64
N ALA A 75 6.14 9.49 23.08
CA ALA A 75 6.70 8.40 22.31
C ALA A 75 6.22 7.10 22.94
N THR A 76 5.54 6.25 22.18
CA THR A 76 5.23 4.90 22.68
C THR A 76 6.53 4.13 22.90
N PRO A 77 6.54 3.12 23.80
CA PRO A 77 7.75 2.33 24.07
C PRO A 77 8.34 1.69 22.80
N GLU A 78 7.51 1.40 21.81
CA GLU A 78 7.90 0.85 20.50
C GLU A 78 8.57 1.93 19.64
N MET A 79 7.98 3.13 19.54
CA MET A 79 8.56 4.26 18.80
C MET A 79 9.88 4.75 19.41
N ALA A 80 9.99 4.74 20.73
CA ALA A 80 11.22 5.10 21.43
C ALA A 80 12.38 4.13 21.11
N ARG A 81 12.06 2.86 20.80
CA ARG A 81 13.01 1.81 20.45
C ARG A 81 13.30 1.72 18.95
N MET A 82 12.58 2.47 18.12
CA MET A 82 12.79 2.43 16.66
C MET A 82 14.23 2.79 16.30
N ARG A 83 14.81 1.93 15.47
CA ARG A 83 16.12 2.13 14.85
C ARG A 83 15.92 2.68 13.44
N GLY A 84 16.96 3.31 12.89
CA GLY A 84 16.94 3.74 11.47
C GLY A 84 16.67 2.59 10.49
N SER A 85 16.98 1.36 10.87
CA SER A 85 16.62 0.15 10.12
C SER A 85 15.11 -0.07 9.95
N ASP A 86 14.29 0.42 10.89
CA ASP A 86 12.84 0.26 10.82
C ASP A 86 12.23 1.19 9.77
N TRP A 87 12.83 2.37 9.56
CA TRP A 87 12.50 3.25 8.44
C TRP A 87 12.83 2.61 7.09
N LEU A 88 13.98 1.93 6.99
CA LEU A 88 14.35 1.17 5.78
C LEU A 88 13.33 0.05 5.49
N ARG A 89 12.80 -0.63 6.52
CA ARG A 89 11.73 -1.61 6.35
C ARG A 89 10.43 -0.98 5.86
N GLY A 90 10.07 0.20 6.38
CA GLY A 90 8.92 0.96 5.89
C GLY A 90 9.07 1.35 4.42
N ILE A 91 10.24 1.87 4.03
CA ILE A 91 10.57 2.18 2.63
C ILE A 91 10.52 0.91 1.77
N ALA A 92 11.09 -0.20 2.24
CA ALA A 92 11.04 -1.48 1.53
C ALA A 92 9.60 -1.99 1.32
N ALA A 93 8.71 -1.77 2.30
CA ALA A 93 7.29 -2.11 2.17
C ALA A 93 6.59 -1.24 1.12
N LEU A 94 6.87 0.06 1.09
CA LEU A 94 6.37 0.97 0.05
C LEU A 94 6.90 0.59 -1.34
N LEU A 95 8.18 0.23 -1.45
CA LEU A 95 8.77 -0.25 -2.69
C LEU A 95 8.14 -1.57 -3.15
N THR A 96 7.83 -2.48 -2.23
CA THR A 96 7.14 -3.74 -2.54
C THR A 96 5.73 -3.46 -3.09
N MET A 97 5.01 -2.48 -2.54
CA MET A 97 3.73 -2.02 -3.11
C MET A 97 3.89 -1.41 -4.50
N LEU A 98 4.92 -0.58 -4.72
CA LEU A 98 5.19 0.00 -6.03
C LEU A 98 5.52 -1.07 -7.07
N VAL A 99 6.36 -2.05 -6.71
CA VAL A 99 6.72 -3.19 -7.57
C VAL A 99 5.47 -4.00 -7.93
N TYR A 100 4.60 -4.29 -6.97
CA TYR A 100 3.33 -4.97 -7.24
C TYR A 100 2.43 -4.19 -8.19
N TYR A 101 2.27 -2.88 -7.97
CA TYR A 101 1.45 -2.03 -8.85
C TYR A 101 1.95 -2.09 -10.30
N VAL A 102 3.27 -1.97 -10.51
CA VAL A 102 3.89 -2.03 -11.85
C VAL A 102 3.69 -3.40 -12.51
N LEU A 103 3.80 -4.49 -11.75
CA LEU A 103 3.79 -5.85 -12.30
C LEU A 103 2.37 -6.41 -12.51
N ALA A 104 1.43 -6.04 -11.64
CA ALA A 104 0.10 -6.63 -11.59
C ALA A 104 -0.98 -5.81 -12.30
N TRP A 105 -0.89 -4.48 -12.30
CA TRP A 105 -2.06 -3.65 -12.64
C TRP A 105 -1.92 -2.84 -13.92
N ASP A 106 -0.70 -2.56 -14.38
CA ASP A 106 -0.55 -1.41 -15.25
C ASP A 106 -0.17 -1.73 -16.70
N ALA A 107 -1.23 -1.88 -17.50
CA ALA A 107 -1.14 -2.05 -18.95
C ALA A 107 -0.95 -0.73 -19.74
N HIS A 108 -0.90 0.46 -19.11
CA HIS A 108 -0.77 1.73 -19.86
C HIS A 108 0.12 2.81 -19.20
N PHE A 109 0.20 2.89 -17.88
CA PHE A 109 0.92 3.93 -17.12
C PHE A 109 2.38 3.54 -16.77
N SER A 110 2.77 2.27 -16.95
CA SER A 110 4.10 1.73 -16.63
C SER A 110 4.84 1.13 -17.84
N GLN A 111 4.14 0.94 -18.96
CA GLN A 111 4.63 0.11 -20.06
C GLN A 111 5.71 0.77 -20.92
N ASP A 112 5.92 2.09 -20.90
CA ASP A 112 6.85 2.70 -21.87
C ASP A 112 8.34 2.48 -21.57
N TRP A 113 8.73 2.43 -20.30
CA TRP A 113 10.15 2.35 -19.90
C TRP A 113 10.56 0.99 -19.33
N VAL A 114 9.62 0.12 -18.98
CA VAL A 114 9.89 -1.21 -18.41
C VAL A 114 9.42 -2.36 -19.31
N ARG A 115 8.74 -2.07 -20.45
CA ARG A 115 8.21 -3.09 -21.38
C ARG A 115 9.20 -4.19 -21.73
N ALA A 116 10.40 -3.79 -22.10
CA ALA A 116 11.44 -4.70 -22.58
C ALA A 116 11.89 -5.70 -21.50
N ILE A 117 11.73 -5.35 -20.22
CA ILE A 117 12.02 -6.24 -19.09
C ILE A 117 10.80 -7.11 -18.78
N LEU A 118 9.60 -6.52 -18.81
CA LEU A 118 8.34 -7.22 -18.50
C LEU A 118 7.94 -8.26 -19.55
N ASP A 119 8.27 -8.04 -20.82
CA ASP A 119 8.04 -8.99 -21.93
C ASP A 119 8.87 -10.29 -21.76
N VAL A 120 9.93 -10.27 -20.95
CA VAL A 120 10.74 -11.46 -20.64
C VAL A 120 10.05 -12.35 -19.59
N ILE A 121 9.12 -11.81 -18.81
CA ILE A 121 8.46 -12.51 -17.71
C ILE A 121 7.11 -13.06 -18.20
N PRO A 122 6.95 -14.39 -18.34
CA PRO A 122 5.78 -15.00 -18.98
C PRO A 122 4.48 -14.89 -18.17
N PHE A 123 4.54 -14.38 -16.93
CA PHE A 123 3.41 -14.26 -16.01
C PHE A 123 3.04 -12.80 -15.68
N THR A 124 3.54 -11.82 -16.43
CA THR A 124 3.18 -10.41 -16.24
C THR A 124 1.67 -10.23 -16.47
N GLY A 125 0.96 -9.63 -15.50
CA GLY A 125 -0.49 -9.46 -15.54
C GLY A 125 -1.33 -10.59 -14.92
N ASP A 126 -0.72 -11.69 -14.45
CA ASP A 126 -1.48 -12.72 -13.71
C ASP A 126 -1.73 -12.28 -12.26
N PHE A 127 -2.96 -11.88 -11.98
CA PHE A 127 -3.41 -11.41 -10.68
C PHE A 127 -3.04 -12.39 -9.54
N LEU A 128 -3.24 -13.69 -9.73
CA LEU A 128 -3.12 -14.65 -8.64
C LEU A 128 -1.66 -14.85 -8.23
N ILE A 129 -0.77 -14.99 -9.22
CA ILE A 129 0.66 -15.20 -8.99
C ILE A 129 1.26 -13.96 -8.31
N TRP A 130 1.00 -12.77 -8.86
CA TRP A 130 1.57 -11.54 -8.32
C TRP A 130 1.02 -11.17 -6.95
N THR A 131 -0.26 -11.44 -6.67
CA THR A 131 -0.84 -11.19 -5.35
C THR A 131 -0.20 -12.09 -4.29
N VAL A 132 0.04 -13.37 -4.59
CA VAL A 132 0.72 -14.29 -3.66
C VAL A 132 2.14 -13.83 -3.38
N VAL A 133 2.90 -13.49 -4.43
CA VAL A 133 4.27 -13.00 -4.30
C VAL A 133 4.30 -11.70 -3.48
N PHE A 134 3.42 -10.75 -3.82
CA PHE A 134 3.31 -9.47 -3.12
C PHE A 134 2.97 -9.62 -1.64
N LEU A 135 1.92 -10.40 -1.31
CA LEU A 135 1.52 -10.60 0.08
C LEU A 135 2.62 -11.30 0.87
N THR A 136 3.26 -12.30 0.29
CA THR A 136 4.38 -13.02 0.92
C THR A 136 5.56 -12.10 1.17
N MET A 137 5.99 -11.31 0.18
CA MET A 137 7.08 -10.35 0.32
C MET A 137 6.73 -9.24 1.31
N GLY A 138 5.52 -8.69 1.24
CA GLY A 138 5.04 -7.66 2.17
C GLY A 138 5.08 -8.14 3.61
N MET A 139 4.56 -9.35 3.88
CA MET A 139 4.63 -9.96 5.21
C MET A 139 6.08 -10.21 5.66
N ALA A 140 6.95 -10.69 4.77
CA ALA A 140 8.36 -10.89 5.09
C ALA A 140 9.09 -9.58 5.42
N VAL A 141 8.83 -8.51 4.67
CA VAL A 141 9.41 -7.17 4.90
C VAL A 141 8.90 -6.57 6.21
N LEU A 142 7.62 -6.76 6.53
CA LEU A 142 7.01 -6.36 7.81
C LEU A 142 7.47 -7.23 8.99
N GLY A 143 8.27 -8.27 8.74
CA GLY A 143 8.93 -9.06 9.77
C GLY A 143 8.11 -10.25 10.27
N VAL A 144 7.07 -10.67 9.54
CA VAL A 144 6.34 -11.92 9.84
C VAL A 144 7.31 -13.09 9.71
N ARG A 145 7.54 -13.79 10.82
CA ARG A 145 8.34 -15.02 10.89
C ARG A 145 7.52 -16.10 11.60
N PRO A 146 7.61 -17.38 11.18
CA PRO A 146 8.44 -17.92 10.09
C PRO A 146 7.90 -17.60 8.67
N ILE A 147 8.78 -17.65 7.65
CA ILE A 147 8.43 -17.35 6.25
C ILE A 147 7.33 -18.29 5.72
N THR A 148 7.26 -19.51 6.24
CA THR A 148 6.20 -20.47 5.89
C THR A 148 4.81 -19.93 6.21
N SER A 149 4.63 -19.25 7.35
CA SER A 149 3.37 -18.60 7.70
C SER A 149 3.03 -17.47 6.73
N ALA A 150 4.02 -16.70 6.29
CA ALA A 150 3.82 -15.65 5.29
C ALA A 150 3.40 -16.23 3.93
N ILE A 151 4.03 -17.32 3.48
CA ILE A 151 3.65 -18.01 2.23
C ILE A 151 2.22 -18.55 2.34
N THR A 152 1.90 -19.29 3.41
CA THR A 152 0.58 -19.89 3.61
C THR A 152 -0.51 -18.82 3.66
N ALA A 153 -0.30 -17.75 4.40
CA ALA A 153 -1.23 -16.63 4.45
C ALA A 153 -1.36 -15.93 3.08
N GLY A 154 -0.24 -15.74 2.37
CA GLY A 154 -0.24 -15.09 1.05
C GLY A 154 -1.04 -15.89 0.04
N VAL A 155 -0.86 -17.22 0.02
CA VAL A 155 -1.65 -18.14 -0.81
C VAL A 155 -3.12 -18.09 -0.44
N ILE A 156 -3.47 -18.33 0.83
CA ILE A 156 -4.88 -18.40 1.27
C ILE A 156 -5.61 -17.09 0.98
N VAL A 157 -5.02 -15.95 1.36
CA VAL A 157 -5.64 -14.63 1.17
C VAL A 157 -5.81 -14.32 -0.31
N SER A 158 -4.84 -14.65 -1.16
CA SER A 158 -4.96 -14.44 -2.62
C SER A 158 -6.12 -15.24 -3.22
N PHE A 159 -6.27 -16.52 -2.84
CA PHE A 159 -7.39 -17.34 -3.31
C PHE A 159 -8.75 -16.84 -2.79
N VAL A 160 -8.81 -16.37 -1.55
CA VAL A 160 -10.04 -15.78 -0.98
C VAL A 160 -10.42 -14.51 -1.74
N ILE A 161 -9.47 -13.60 -1.98
CA ILE A 161 -9.73 -12.36 -2.73
C ILE A 161 -10.16 -12.69 -4.17
N PHE A 162 -9.45 -13.62 -4.83
CA PHE A 162 -9.82 -14.07 -6.18
C PHE A 162 -11.24 -14.64 -6.22
N GLY A 163 -11.60 -15.51 -5.27
CA GLY A 163 -12.95 -16.06 -5.16
C GLY A 163 -14.02 -15.01 -4.91
N LEU A 164 -13.73 -13.99 -4.09
CA LEU A 164 -14.64 -12.86 -3.88
C LEU A 164 -14.84 -12.05 -5.16
N PHE A 165 -13.78 -11.76 -5.91
CA PHE A 165 -13.88 -11.04 -7.17
C PHE A 165 -14.67 -11.81 -8.23
N LEU A 166 -14.47 -13.14 -8.33
CA LEU A 166 -15.31 -14.00 -9.17
C LEU A 166 -16.77 -13.95 -8.75
N LEU A 167 -17.07 -13.98 -7.45
CA LEU A 167 -18.44 -13.95 -6.94
C LEU A 167 -19.13 -12.60 -7.21
N ILE A 168 -18.38 -11.50 -7.19
CA ILE A 168 -18.87 -10.15 -7.51
C ILE A 168 -18.97 -9.93 -9.04
N GLY A 169 -18.40 -10.83 -9.85
CA GLY A 169 -18.41 -10.73 -11.32
C GLY A 169 -17.44 -9.67 -11.85
N ILE A 170 -16.33 -9.43 -11.15
CA ILE A 170 -15.27 -8.52 -11.59
C ILE A 170 -14.29 -9.32 -12.47
N ASP A 171 -14.17 -8.92 -13.73
CA ASP A 171 -13.17 -9.46 -14.64
C ASP A 171 -11.77 -9.02 -14.21
N LEU A 172 -10.91 -10.00 -13.92
CA LEU A 172 -9.53 -9.75 -13.53
C LEU A 172 -8.60 -9.86 -14.75
N PRO A 173 -7.55 -9.02 -14.82
CA PRO A 173 -6.52 -9.14 -15.86
C PRO A 173 -5.95 -10.57 -15.87
N GLN A 174 -5.75 -11.08 -17.08
CA GLN A 174 -5.67 -12.50 -17.45
C GLN A 174 -5.09 -13.41 -16.37
N SER A 175 -5.97 -14.08 -15.63
CA SER A 175 -5.58 -15.23 -14.83
C SER A 175 -5.48 -16.45 -15.74
N VAL A 176 -4.41 -17.23 -15.63
CA VAL A 176 -4.26 -18.52 -16.34
C VAL A 176 -5.49 -19.42 -16.14
N ILE A 177 -6.18 -19.26 -14.99
CA ILE A 177 -7.42 -19.95 -14.65
C ILE A 177 -8.62 -19.45 -15.49
N GLY A 178 -8.76 -18.15 -15.73
CA GLY A 178 -9.82 -17.61 -16.60
C GLY A 178 -9.72 -18.09 -18.05
N GLN A 179 -8.47 -18.22 -18.56
CA GLN A 179 -8.22 -18.84 -19.86
C GLN A 179 -8.57 -20.34 -19.88
N LEU A 180 -8.32 -21.07 -18.78
CA LEU A 180 -8.66 -22.49 -18.65
C LEU A 180 -10.17 -22.75 -18.43
N LEU A 181 -10.89 -21.81 -17.82
CA LEU A 181 -12.33 -21.90 -17.57
C LEU A 181 -13.19 -21.38 -18.73
N GLY A 182 -12.57 -20.84 -19.79
CA GLY A 182 -13.27 -20.38 -20.99
C GLY A 182 -14.16 -19.14 -20.78
N THR A 183 -13.91 -18.39 -19.71
CA THR A 183 -14.57 -17.11 -19.44
C THR A 183 -13.68 -16.00 -20.01
N SER A 184 -13.77 -15.82 -21.33
CA SER A 184 -13.16 -14.71 -22.07
C SER A 184 -14.24 -13.95 -22.83
#